data_AF-A0AAV2ZA48-F1
#
_entry.id   AF-A0AAV2ZA48-F1
#
_cell.length_a   1.000
_cell.length_b   1.000
_cell.length_c   1.000
_cell.angle_alpha   90.00
_cell.angle_beta   90.00
_cell.angle_gamma   90.00
#
_symmetry.space_group_name_H-M   'P 1'
#
loop_
_entity.id
_entity.type
_entity.pdbx_description
1 polymer ?
#
loop_
_entity_poly.entity_id
_entity_poly.type
_entity_poly.pdbx_seq_one_letter_code
_entity_poly.pdbx_strand_id
1 'polypeptide(L)'
;MPLFRFASFAVLAALLTAVVNAGNQYPVILVHGFGGWGRDEMLGFKYWGGFHGDYEAKLRDQGYDVHTAVVGPFSSNWDRACELYAQIKGGTVNYGPRHSAFHNHSVTGRTFPGLVPEWGSTVNGSTIKVHLVGHSMGGQTIRMLAQLLAHGSKGAPVEEDPESHPLFAGGKQEWVHSITTISTPNQGTLLADGLTVIGDKLQKAVAGIFGIAGLFGRGSAKLFDAKLDHWGVAPRSGNEGIEDYIKRVFQSKMFRPGFKDVCLHSLSTTGAAEENAWVQTLPGVYYHSYSTQDTFRLLSVELPRPWSMLTPL
;
A
#
# COMPACT_ATOMS: atom_id res chain seq x y z
N MET A 1 -1.37 -60.45 12.72
CA MET A 1 -1.88 -59.14 12.26
C MET A 1 -0.88 -58.01 12.56
N PRO A 2 0.21 -57.85 11.77
CA PRO A 2 0.82 -56.52 11.68
C PRO A 2 1.28 -56.08 10.26
N LEU A 3 1.04 -56.87 9.20
CA LEU A 3 1.51 -56.52 7.84
C LEU A 3 0.54 -55.64 7.03
N PHE A 4 -0.72 -55.52 7.43
CA PHE A 4 -1.71 -54.70 6.70
C PHE A 4 -1.76 -53.21 7.11
N ARG A 5 -1.01 -52.79 8.14
CA ARG A 5 -1.01 -51.38 8.60
C ARG A 5 0.08 -50.50 7.98
N PHE A 6 1.13 -51.09 7.40
CA PHE A 6 2.21 -50.33 6.77
C PHE A 6 1.91 -49.97 5.30
N ALA A 7 1.10 -50.76 4.60
CA ALA A 7 0.71 -50.48 3.21
C ALA A 7 -0.22 -49.25 3.08
N SER A 8 -1.09 -49.01 4.08
CA SER A 8 -2.00 -47.85 4.06
C SER A 8 -1.32 -46.51 4.31
N PHE A 9 -0.18 -46.46 5.01
CA PHE A 9 0.56 -45.22 5.26
C PHE A 9 1.43 -44.79 4.07
N ALA A 10 2.00 -45.74 3.33
CA ALA A 10 2.79 -45.44 2.13
C ALA A 10 1.92 -44.91 0.98
N VAL A 11 0.70 -45.43 0.82
CA VAL A 11 -0.26 -44.93 -0.18
C VAL A 11 -0.80 -43.55 0.18
N LEU A 12 -0.97 -43.24 1.48
CA LEU A 12 -1.39 -41.92 1.93
C LEU A 12 -0.27 -40.87 1.81
N ALA A 13 1.00 -41.27 2.01
CA ALA A 13 2.15 -40.39 1.82
C ALA A 13 2.44 -40.11 0.33
N ALA A 14 2.16 -41.07 -0.56
CA ALA A 14 2.30 -40.90 -2.02
C ALA A 14 1.17 -40.05 -2.65
N LEU A 15 0.04 -39.86 -1.96
CA LEU A 15 -1.09 -39.04 -2.42
C LEU A 15 -0.99 -37.55 -2.03
N LEU A 16 0.00 -37.15 -1.23
CA LEU A 16 0.14 -35.77 -0.75
C LEU A 16 1.19 -34.92 -1.48
N THR A 17 1.91 -35.48 -2.45
CA THR A 17 2.67 -34.68 -3.42
C THR A 17 1.78 -34.36 -4.62
N ALA A 18 0.59 -33.80 -4.37
CA ALA A 18 -0.03 -32.99 -5.42
C ALA A 18 0.96 -31.84 -5.64
N VAL A 19 1.69 -31.89 -6.76
CA VAL A 19 2.46 -30.74 -7.23
C VAL A 19 1.42 -29.65 -7.41
N VAL A 20 1.36 -28.72 -6.46
CA VAL A 20 0.49 -27.56 -6.56
C VAL A 20 1.10 -26.69 -7.63
N ASN A 21 0.67 -26.92 -8.87
CA ASN A 21 1.00 -26.04 -9.97
C ASN A 21 0.27 -24.71 -9.72
N ALA A 22 1.02 -23.61 -9.70
CA ALA A 22 0.43 -22.28 -9.69
C ALA A 22 -0.48 -22.15 -10.93
N GLY A 23 -1.74 -21.77 -10.72
CA GLY A 23 -2.72 -21.61 -11.80
C GLY A 23 -2.43 -20.41 -12.72
N ASN A 24 -1.44 -19.60 -12.39
CA ASN A 24 -0.93 -18.47 -13.18
C ASN A 24 0.50 -18.12 -12.73
N GLN A 25 1.13 -17.15 -13.42
CA GLN A 25 2.45 -16.60 -13.11
C GLN A 25 2.42 -15.06 -13.12
N TYR A 26 1.32 -14.45 -12.67
CA TYR A 26 1.17 -13.00 -12.69
C TYR A 26 2.11 -12.34 -11.67
N PRO A 27 2.73 -11.19 -11.99
CA PRO A 27 3.60 -10.48 -11.04
C PRO A 27 2.84 -10.04 -9.79
N VAL A 28 3.53 -10.08 -8.65
CA VAL A 28 3.03 -9.62 -7.35
C VAL A 28 3.56 -8.22 -7.06
N ILE A 29 2.67 -7.27 -6.82
CA ILE A 29 3.03 -5.90 -6.45
C ILE A 29 2.76 -5.69 -4.96
N LEU A 30 3.83 -5.51 -4.19
CA LEU A 30 3.79 -5.21 -2.77
C LEU A 30 3.61 -3.69 -2.56
N VAL A 31 2.57 -3.31 -1.81
CA VAL A 31 2.17 -1.91 -1.60
C VAL A 31 2.11 -1.58 -0.11
N HIS A 32 3.04 -0.73 0.34
CA HIS A 32 3.11 -0.32 1.74
C HIS A 32 1.97 0.61 2.16
N GLY A 33 1.74 0.73 3.46
CA GLY A 33 0.76 1.63 4.04
C GLY A 33 1.31 2.98 4.49
N PHE A 34 0.64 3.55 5.50
CA PHE A 34 0.99 4.81 6.15
C PHE A 34 2.44 4.80 6.65
N GLY A 35 3.19 5.85 6.31
CA GLY A 35 4.58 6.00 6.74
C GLY A 35 5.57 4.97 6.15
N GLY A 36 5.16 4.16 5.17
CA GLY A 36 6.05 3.20 4.51
C GLY A 36 7.09 3.86 3.58
N TRP A 37 8.08 3.07 3.18
CA TRP A 37 9.24 3.54 2.42
C TRP A 37 9.70 2.50 1.40
N GLY A 38 10.52 2.94 0.45
CA GLY A 38 11.08 2.14 -0.64
C GLY A 38 12.30 1.32 -0.23
N ARG A 39 12.72 0.42 -1.12
CA ARG A 39 13.78 -0.56 -0.86
C ARG A 39 15.15 0.07 -0.56
N ASP A 40 15.43 1.23 -1.17
CA ASP A 40 16.71 1.94 -1.06
C ASP A 40 16.66 3.07 -0.02
N GLU A 41 15.48 3.34 0.54
CA GLU A 41 15.31 4.25 1.66
C GLU A 41 15.73 3.55 2.97
N MET A 42 15.84 4.32 4.05
CA MET A 42 16.11 3.78 5.39
C MET A 42 17.42 2.96 5.49
N LEU A 43 18.46 3.35 4.72
CA LEU A 43 19.72 2.62 4.57
C LEU A 43 19.53 1.15 4.14
N GLY A 44 18.51 0.87 3.34
CA GLY A 44 18.21 -0.46 2.84
C GLY A 44 17.45 -1.34 3.82
N PHE A 45 16.99 -0.83 4.96
CA PHE A 45 16.07 -1.55 5.82
C PHE A 45 14.72 -1.74 5.11
N LYS A 46 14.27 -2.98 4.95
CA LYS A 46 13.12 -3.30 4.09
C LYS A 46 11.81 -3.19 4.86
N TYR A 47 10.86 -2.41 4.32
CA TYR A 47 9.48 -2.41 4.82
C TYR A 47 8.88 -3.83 4.76
N TRP A 48 9.05 -4.49 3.61
CA TRP A 48 8.63 -5.86 3.39
C TRP A 48 9.72 -6.85 3.84
N GLY A 49 9.74 -7.10 5.13
CA GLY A 49 10.56 -8.14 5.74
C GLY A 49 11.29 -7.70 7.01
N GLY A 50 11.48 -6.40 7.23
CA GLY A 50 12.00 -5.88 8.50
C GLY A 50 13.25 -6.62 8.97
N PHE A 51 13.20 -7.16 10.19
CA PHE A 51 14.29 -7.95 10.78
C PHE A 51 14.44 -9.35 10.18
N HIS A 52 13.40 -9.84 9.49
CA HIS A 52 13.41 -11.10 8.77
C HIS A 52 14.01 -10.98 7.37
N GLY A 53 14.52 -9.81 6.96
CA GLY A 53 15.28 -9.60 5.72
C GLY A 53 14.44 -9.01 4.59
N ASP A 54 14.68 -9.45 3.36
CA ASP A 54 14.05 -8.92 2.15
C ASP A 54 13.06 -9.93 1.56
N TYR A 55 11.76 -9.73 1.80
CA TYR A 55 10.74 -10.65 1.31
C TYR A 55 10.57 -10.62 -0.20
N GLU A 56 10.81 -9.49 -0.87
CA GLU A 56 10.80 -9.46 -2.34
C GLU A 56 11.92 -10.35 -2.89
N ALA A 57 13.15 -10.20 -2.41
CA ALA A 57 14.27 -11.01 -2.85
C ALA A 57 14.05 -12.50 -2.57
N LYS A 58 13.59 -12.84 -1.35
CA LYS A 58 13.33 -14.23 -0.96
C LYS A 58 12.23 -14.89 -1.81
N LEU A 59 11.18 -14.16 -2.17
CA LEU A 59 10.12 -14.69 -3.03
C LEU A 59 10.59 -14.83 -4.49
N ARG A 60 11.42 -13.90 -4.97
CA ARG A 60 12.08 -14.02 -6.28
C ARG A 60 13.01 -15.21 -6.37
N ASP A 61 13.78 -15.48 -5.32
CA ASP A 61 14.64 -16.67 -5.23
C ASP A 61 13.83 -17.99 -5.28
N GLN A 62 12.55 -17.94 -4.93
CA GLN A 62 11.61 -19.07 -5.04
C GLN A 62 10.91 -19.15 -6.40
N GLY A 63 11.21 -18.23 -7.33
CA GLY A 63 10.66 -18.21 -8.69
C GLY A 63 9.41 -17.37 -8.87
N TYR A 64 8.98 -16.60 -7.86
CA TYR A 64 7.86 -15.66 -8.01
C TYR A 64 8.34 -14.32 -8.54
N ASP A 65 7.64 -13.76 -9.53
CA ASP A 65 7.90 -12.38 -9.94
C ASP A 65 7.24 -11.41 -8.96
N VAL A 66 8.04 -10.70 -8.16
CA VAL A 66 7.56 -9.83 -7.08
C VAL A 66 8.24 -8.47 -7.17
N HIS A 67 7.49 -7.38 -7.05
CA HIS A 67 8.00 -6.01 -7.05
C HIS A 67 7.46 -5.22 -5.86
N THR A 68 8.28 -4.33 -5.30
CA THR A 68 7.83 -3.34 -4.31
C THR A 68 7.51 -2.02 -4.99
N ALA A 69 6.27 -1.57 -4.89
CA ALA A 69 5.87 -0.21 -5.26
C ALA A 69 6.07 0.74 -4.06
N VAL A 70 6.38 2.00 -4.36
CA VAL A 70 6.72 3.03 -3.36
C VAL A 70 5.89 4.29 -3.59
N VAL A 71 4.74 4.35 -2.95
CA VAL A 71 3.77 5.44 -3.05
C VAL A 71 3.94 6.45 -1.90
N GLY A 72 3.25 7.58 -1.96
CA GLY A 72 3.25 8.62 -0.94
C GLY A 72 2.87 8.06 0.45
N PRO A 73 3.76 8.08 1.46
CA PRO A 73 3.47 7.59 2.81
C PRO A 73 2.35 8.36 3.51
N PHE A 74 2.07 9.61 3.07
CA PHE A 74 1.10 10.50 3.71
C PHE A 74 0.05 11.09 2.76
N SER A 75 0.13 10.83 1.46
CA SER A 75 -0.86 11.25 0.46
C SER A 75 -2.18 10.49 0.63
N SER A 76 -3.25 10.96 -0.02
CA SER A 76 -4.55 10.28 -0.02
C SER A 76 -4.49 8.93 -0.73
N ASN A 77 -5.52 8.09 -0.56
CA ASN A 77 -5.63 6.87 -1.37
C ASN A 77 -5.74 7.15 -2.87
N TRP A 78 -6.33 8.28 -3.27
CA TRP A 78 -6.45 8.69 -4.66
C TRP A 78 -5.07 8.96 -5.27
N ASP A 79 -4.28 9.81 -4.60
CA ASP A 79 -2.93 10.15 -5.05
C ASP A 79 -2.06 8.91 -5.14
N ARG A 80 -2.11 8.08 -4.09
CA ARG A 80 -1.36 6.82 -4.03
C ARG A 80 -1.80 5.84 -5.12
N ALA A 81 -3.07 5.80 -5.50
CA ALA A 81 -3.54 4.95 -6.59
C ALA A 81 -3.03 5.44 -7.96
N CYS A 82 -3.00 6.76 -8.18
CA CYS A 82 -2.42 7.37 -9.39
C CYS A 82 -0.91 7.10 -9.48
N GLU A 83 -0.20 7.25 -8.36
CA GLU A 83 1.22 6.92 -8.24
C GLU A 83 1.49 5.44 -8.50
N LEU A 84 0.67 4.55 -7.91
CA LEU A 84 0.79 3.11 -8.09
C LEU A 84 0.57 2.71 -9.55
N TYR A 85 -0.41 3.30 -10.22
CA TYR A 85 -0.64 3.06 -11.65
C TYR A 85 0.59 3.38 -12.48
N ALA A 86 1.16 4.58 -12.32
CA ALA A 86 2.35 4.99 -13.08
C ALA A 86 3.59 4.17 -12.69
N GLN A 87 3.71 3.74 -11.43
CA GLN A 87 4.81 2.88 -11.02
C GLN A 87 4.73 1.48 -11.62
N ILE A 88 3.54 0.88 -11.70
CA ILE A 88 3.39 -0.44 -12.32
C ILE A 88 3.53 -0.32 -13.84
N LYS A 89 2.73 0.54 -14.47
CA LYS A 89 2.65 0.64 -15.93
C LYS A 89 3.83 1.37 -16.57
N GLY A 90 4.46 2.28 -15.85
CA GLY A 90 5.40 3.27 -16.37
C GLY A 90 4.70 4.54 -16.83
N GLY A 91 5.49 5.62 -16.94
CA GLY A 91 5.02 6.95 -17.32
C GLY A 91 5.00 7.95 -16.16
N THR A 92 4.45 9.14 -16.44
CA THR A 92 4.33 10.22 -15.46
C THR A 92 3.02 10.07 -14.69
N VAL A 93 3.08 10.20 -13.36
CA VAL A 93 1.87 10.22 -12.53
C VAL A 93 0.95 11.34 -13.00
N ASN A 94 -0.33 11.01 -13.18
CA ASN A 94 -1.39 11.97 -13.44
C ASN A 94 -2.45 11.81 -12.34
N TYR A 95 -2.56 12.81 -11.48
CA TYR A 95 -3.48 12.85 -10.35
C TYR A 95 -4.91 13.25 -10.75
N GLY A 96 -5.16 13.54 -12.04
CA GLY A 96 -6.45 14.00 -12.53
C GLY A 96 -6.54 15.53 -12.57
N PRO A 97 -6.81 16.15 -13.74
CA PRO A 97 -6.94 17.60 -13.83
C PRO A 97 -7.99 18.21 -12.89
N ARG A 98 -9.15 17.57 -12.71
CA ARG A 98 -10.24 18.10 -11.87
C ARG A 98 -9.96 17.91 -10.39
N HIS A 99 -9.49 16.75 -9.98
CA HIS A 99 -9.06 16.43 -8.61
C HIS A 99 -7.97 17.40 -8.17
N SER A 100 -6.95 17.57 -8.99
CA SER A 100 -5.83 18.48 -8.72
C SER A 100 -6.27 19.94 -8.64
N ALA A 101 -7.20 20.38 -9.50
CA ALA A 101 -7.77 21.72 -9.42
C ALA A 101 -8.61 21.92 -8.15
N PHE A 102 -9.41 20.93 -7.77
CA PHE A 102 -10.27 20.97 -6.58
C PHE A 102 -9.46 21.01 -5.28
N HIS A 103 -8.40 20.21 -5.19
CA HIS A 103 -7.53 20.15 -4.01
C HIS A 103 -6.32 21.10 -4.08
N ASN A 104 -6.16 21.81 -5.21
CA ASN A 104 -5.13 22.80 -5.48
C ASN A 104 -3.70 22.22 -5.37
N HIS A 105 -3.40 21.12 -6.05
CA HIS A 105 -2.04 20.58 -6.17
C HIS A 105 -1.67 20.36 -7.64
N SER A 106 -0.42 19.97 -7.91
CA SER A 106 0.02 19.71 -9.29
C SER A 106 -0.72 18.53 -9.92
N VAL A 107 -1.09 18.65 -11.20
CA VAL A 107 -1.75 17.58 -11.97
C VAL A 107 -0.82 16.39 -12.19
N THR A 108 0.47 16.66 -12.40
CA THR A 108 1.47 15.64 -12.66
C THR A 108 2.43 15.46 -11.49
N GLY A 109 2.91 14.23 -11.33
CA GLY A 109 3.93 13.88 -10.35
C GLY A 109 5.21 13.35 -11.00
N ARG A 110 5.86 12.39 -10.32
CA ARG A 110 7.11 11.77 -10.80
C ARG A 110 6.89 10.89 -12.03
N THR A 111 7.97 10.60 -12.75
CA THR A 111 7.97 9.66 -13.89
C THR A 111 8.68 8.37 -13.51
N PHE A 112 8.09 7.24 -13.90
CA PHE A 112 8.60 5.91 -13.59
C PHE A 112 8.85 5.09 -14.86
N PRO A 113 9.86 4.21 -14.86
CA PRO A 113 10.11 3.30 -15.99
C PRO A 113 9.02 2.23 -16.16
N GLY A 114 8.29 1.93 -15.07
CA GLY A 114 7.32 0.83 -15.01
C GLY A 114 7.94 -0.43 -14.41
N LEU A 115 7.32 -0.95 -13.35
CA LEU A 115 7.70 -2.24 -12.74
C LEU A 115 7.28 -3.40 -13.65
N VAL A 116 6.15 -3.25 -14.34
CA VAL A 116 5.60 -4.20 -15.31
C VAL A 116 5.08 -3.40 -16.52
N PRO A 117 5.96 -2.91 -17.42
CA PRO A 117 5.57 -2.05 -18.55
C PRO A 117 4.51 -2.67 -19.47
N GLU A 118 4.51 -3.99 -19.60
CA GLU A 118 3.56 -4.79 -20.36
C GLU A 118 2.25 -5.07 -19.62
N TRP A 119 2.07 -4.58 -18.39
CA TRP A 119 0.84 -4.77 -17.61
C TRP A 119 -0.39 -4.32 -18.41
N GLY A 120 -1.40 -5.20 -18.48
CA GLY A 120 -2.62 -4.95 -19.24
C GLY A 120 -2.54 -5.23 -20.73
N SER A 121 -1.36 -5.54 -21.27
CA SER A 121 -1.20 -5.99 -22.66
C SER A 121 -1.68 -7.43 -22.82
N THR A 122 -2.16 -7.76 -24.02
CA THR A 122 -2.54 -9.14 -24.37
C THR A 122 -1.37 -9.85 -25.03
N VAL A 123 -0.91 -10.95 -24.44
CA VAL A 123 0.12 -11.83 -24.99
C VAL A 123 -0.47 -13.23 -25.12
N ASN A 124 -0.38 -13.83 -26.32
CA ASN A 124 -0.92 -15.17 -26.61
C ASN A 124 -2.40 -15.33 -26.20
N GLY A 125 -3.21 -14.30 -26.43
CA GLY A 125 -4.64 -14.29 -26.10
C GLY A 125 -4.97 -14.10 -24.62
N SER A 126 -3.97 -13.89 -23.74
CA SER A 126 -4.17 -13.64 -22.31
C SER A 126 -3.66 -12.26 -21.91
N THR A 127 -4.46 -11.51 -21.16
CA THR A 127 -4.06 -10.23 -20.58
C THR A 127 -3.04 -10.45 -19.46
N ILE A 128 -1.95 -9.68 -19.46
CA ILE A 128 -0.99 -9.68 -18.35
C ILE A 128 -1.63 -8.96 -17.16
N LYS A 129 -1.96 -9.72 -16.12
CA LYS A 129 -2.55 -9.24 -14.87
C LYS A 129 -1.50 -9.11 -13.78
N VAL A 130 -1.87 -8.52 -12.65
CA VAL A 130 -1.05 -8.50 -11.43
C VAL A 130 -1.84 -8.98 -10.21
N HIS A 131 -1.11 -9.48 -9.22
CA HIS A 131 -1.59 -9.64 -7.86
C HIS A 131 -1.18 -8.41 -7.05
N LEU A 132 -2.14 -7.75 -6.40
CA LEU A 132 -1.88 -6.59 -5.55
C LEU A 132 -1.89 -7.01 -4.08
N VAL A 133 -0.82 -6.76 -3.34
CA VAL A 133 -0.72 -7.08 -1.91
C VAL A 133 -0.46 -5.81 -1.12
N GLY A 134 -1.47 -5.37 -0.36
CA GLY A 134 -1.46 -4.13 0.39
C GLY A 134 -1.40 -4.38 1.89
N HIS A 135 -0.38 -3.85 2.57
CA HIS A 135 -0.33 -3.82 4.02
C HIS A 135 -0.85 -2.47 4.55
N SER A 136 -1.61 -2.49 5.66
CA SER A 136 -2.16 -1.28 6.28
C SER A 136 -2.95 -0.45 5.25
N MET A 137 -2.72 0.86 5.16
CA MET A 137 -3.33 1.76 4.17
C MET A 137 -3.14 1.30 2.71
N GLY A 138 -2.08 0.53 2.42
CA GLY A 138 -1.82 -0.03 1.10
C GLY A 138 -2.99 -0.86 0.58
N GLY A 139 -3.74 -1.52 1.47
CA GLY A 139 -4.94 -2.27 1.08
C GLY A 139 -6.09 -1.38 0.58
N GLN A 140 -6.29 -0.20 1.15
CA GLN A 140 -7.28 0.76 0.63
C GLN A 140 -6.83 1.33 -0.72
N THR A 141 -5.53 1.64 -0.85
CA THR A 141 -4.92 2.13 -2.10
C THR A 141 -5.13 1.15 -3.27
N ILE A 142 -4.83 -0.13 -3.09
CA ILE A 142 -4.97 -1.13 -4.18
C ILE A 142 -6.43 -1.40 -4.55
N ARG A 143 -7.35 -1.28 -3.58
CA ARG A 143 -8.79 -1.34 -3.85
C ARG A 143 -9.23 -0.14 -4.71
N MET A 144 -8.76 1.06 -4.38
CA MET A 144 -9.06 2.26 -5.14
C MET A 144 -8.46 2.22 -6.55
N LEU A 145 -7.22 1.74 -6.71
CA LEU A 145 -6.63 1.52 -8.03
C LEU A 145 -7.49 0.57 -8.88
N ALA A 146 -7.92 -0.55 -8.32
CA ALA A 146 -8.76 -1.49 -9.05
C ALA A 146 -10.11 -0.86 -9.46
N GLN A 147 -10.73 -0.08 -8.58
CA GLN A 147 -11.95 0.68 -8.90
C GLN A 147 -11.72 1.64 -10.07
N LEU A 148 -10.65 2.43 -10.03
CA LEU A 148 -10.28 3.36 -11.10
C LEU A 148 -10.04 2.63 -12.43
N LEU A 149 -9.30 1.52 -12.41
CA LEU A 149 -9.09 0.70 -13.59
C LEU A 149 -10.41 0.18 -14.18
N ALA A 150 -11.33 -0.30 -13.35
CA ALA A 150 -12.59 -0.88 -13.81
C ALA A 150 -13.57 0.18 -14.33
N HIS A 151 -13.72 1.29 -13.61
CA HIS A 151 -14.85 2.21 -13.78
C HIS A 151 -14.44 3.67 -13.98
N GLY A 152 -13.15 3.96 -14.04
CA GLY A 152 -12.65 5.33 -13.99
C GLY A 152 -12.97 5.97 -12.64
N SER A 153 -13.13 7.28 -12.64
CA SER A 153 -13.45 8.07 -11.44
C SER A 153 -14.94 8.13 -11.10
N LYS A 154 -15.79 7.30 -11.71
CA LYS A 154 -17.24 7.35 -11.50
C LYS A 154 -17.60 7.10 -10.03
N GLY A 155 -18.41 7.99 -9.46
CA GLY A 155 -18.83 7.98 -8.06
C GLY A 155 -17.82 8.57 -7.07
N ALA A 156 -16.62 8.93 -7.52
CA ALA A 156 -15.65 9.61 -6.66
C ALA A 156 -16.15 11.03 -6.31
N PRO A 157 -15.68 11.64 -5.20
CA PRO A 157 -16.05 13.02 -4.83
C PRO A 157 -15.76 14.05 -5.93
N VAL A 158 -14.71 13.81 -6.73
CA VAL A 158 -14.39 14.57 -7.93
C VAL A 158 -14.25 13.58 -9.09
N GLU A 159 -15.15 13.65 -10.05
CA GLU A 159 -15.08 12.81 -11.25
C GLU A 159 -14.22 13.48 -12.34
N GLU A 160 -13.21 12.76 -12.82
CA GLU A 160 -12.37 13.14 -13.96
C GLU A 160 -13.10 12.98 -15.30
N ASP A 161 -12.53 13.61 -16.32
CA ASP A 161 -12.87 13.32 -17.71
C ASP A 161 -12.25 11.97 -18.13
N PRO A 162 -13.03 10.98 -18.60
CA PRO A 162 -12.50 9.70 -19.09
C PRO A 162 -11.43 9.84 -20.18
N GLU A 163 -11.44 10.93 -20.95
CA GLU A 163 -10.46 11.19 -22.01
C GLU A 163 -9.15 11.80 -21.48
N SER A 164 -9.13 12.30 -20.23
CA SER A 164 -7.98 13.01 -19.68
C SER A 164 -6.76 12.13 -19.39
N HIS A 165 -6.97 10.85 -19.07
CA HIS A 165 -5.91 9.89 -18.80
C HIS A 165 -6.42 8.44 -18.87
N PRO A 166 -5.60 7.46 -19.34
CA PRO A 166 -6.01 6.05 -19.45
C PRO A 166 -6.52 5.42 -18.15
N LEU A 167 -6.03 5.86 -16.98
CA LEU A 167 -6.53 5.40 -15.68
C LEU A 167 -8.00 5.78 -15.46
N PHE A 168 -8.41 6.98 -15.88
CA PHE A 168 -9.77 7.48 -15.65
C PHE A 168 -10.78 7.03 -16.72
N ALA A 169 -10.31 6.45 -17.82
CA ALA A 169 -11.17 5.89 -18.86
C ALA A 169 -11.96 4.63 -18.42
N GLY A 170 -11.53 3.95 -17.35
CA GLY A 170 -12.13 2.67 -16.92
C GLY A 170 -11.90 1.52 -17.92
N GLY A 171 -12.68 0.44 -17.78
CA GLY A 171 -12.68 -0.71 -18.70
C GLY A 171 -11.48 -1.67 -18.58
N LYS A 172 -10.67 -1.55 -17.53
CA LYS A 172 -9.41 -2.29 -17.31
C LYS A 172 -9.48 -3.22 -16.10
N GLN A 173 -10.67 -3.66 -15.73
CA GLN A 173 -10.90 -4.55 -14.59
C GLN A 173 -10.07 -5.84 -14.67
N GLU A 174 -9.91 -6.39 -15.88
CA GLU A 174 -9.14 -7.61 -16.14
C GLU A 174 -7.63 -7.44 -15.92
N TRP A 175 -7.13 -6.24 -15.59
CA TRP A 175 -5.69 -6.01 -15.32
C TRP A 175 -5.28 -6.45 -13.92
N VAL A 176 -6.24 -6.68 -13.01
CA VAL A 176 -5.98 -7.15 -11.64
C VAL A 176 -6.54 -8.56 -11.49
N HIS A 177 -5.70 -9.51 -11.05
CA HIS A 177 -6.15 -10.87 -10.80
C HIS A 177 -6.63 -11.06 -9.36
N SER A 178 -5.87 -10.55 -8.39
CA SER A 178 -6.29 -10.58 -6.98
C SER A 178 -5.81 -9.36 -6.19
N ILE A 179 -6.52 -9.12 -5.09
CA ILE A 179 -6.24 -8.12 -4.07
C ILE A 179 -6.10 -8.87 -2.74
N THR A 180 -4.93 -8.75 -2.11
CA THR A 180 -4.69 -9.22 -0.74
C THR A 180 -4.46 -8.04 0.17
N THR A 181 -5.21 -7.96 1.26
CA THR A 181 -5.09 -6.91 2.28
C THR A 181 -4.59 -7.52 3.58
N ILE A 182 -3.60 -6.89 4.21
CA ILE A 182 -3.00 -7.34 5.46
C ILE A 182 -3.06 -6.20 6.46
N SER A 183 -3.76 -6.39 7.59
CA SER A 183 -3.94 -5.37 8.62
C SER A 183 -4.50 -4.04 8.08
N THR A 184 -5.29 -4.11 7.02
CA THR A 184 -5.83 -2.92 6.35
C THR A 184 -7.03 -2.37 7.11
N PRO A 185 -7.06 -1.05 7.40
CA PRO A 185 -8.22 -0.40 8.00
C PRO A 185 -9.31 -0.19 6.94
N ASN A 186 -9.92 -1.28 6.46
CA ASN A 186 -10.95 -1.22 5.41
C ASN A 186 -12.17 -0.39 5.81
N GLN A 187 -12.41 -0.20 7.12
CA GLN A 187 -13.46 0.65 7.69
C GLN A 187 -12.88 1.85 8.46
N GLY A 188 -11.62 2.20 8.18
CA GLY A 188 -10.88 3.21 8.92
C GLY A 188 -10.37 2.71 10.28
N THR A 189 -9.75 3.61 11.02
CA THR A 189 -9.22 3.38 12.37
C THR A 189 -9.52 4.57 13.27
N LEU A 190 -9.94 4.27 14.50
CA LEU A 190 -10.14 5.29 15.54
C LEU A 190 -8.86 6.07 15.87
N LEU A 191 -7.69 5.49 15.56
CA LEU A 191 -6.42 6.21 15.69
C LEU A 191 -6.42 7.47 14.80
N ALA A 192 -6.89 7.36 13.55
CA ALA A 192 -6.95 8.50 12.64
C ALA A 192 -8.03 9.52 13.05
N ASP A 193 -9.18 9.06 13.58
CA ASP A 193 -10.22 9.93 14.13
C ASP A 193 -9.69 10.77 15.30
N GLY A 194 -8.86 10.17 16.17
CA GLY A 194 -8.19 10.85 17.27
C GLY A 194 -6.99 11.71 16.87
N LEU A 195 -6.53 11.61 15.61
CA LEU A 195 -5.44 12.38 15.00
C LEU A 195 -5.95 13.49 14.06
N THR A 196 -7.26 13.76 14.08
CA THR A 196 -7.94 14.81 13.27
C THR A 196 -7.40 16.23 13.47
N VAL A 197 -6.60 16.45 14.52
CA VAL A 197 -5.78 17.65 14.68
C VAL A 197 -4.31 17.23 14.65
N ILE A 198 -3.59 17.79 13.68
CA ILE A 198 -2.15 17.59 13.60
C ILE A 198 -1.50 18.27 14.78
N GLY A 199 -0.85 17.44 15.59
CA GLY A 199 -0.11 17.86 16.76
C GLY A 199 0.84 16.76 17.19
N ASP A 200 1.23 16.82 18.45
CA ASP A 200 2.24 15.95 19.07
C ASP A 200 2.04 14.45 18.82
N LYS A 201 0.79 13.98 18.73
CA LYS A 201 0.50 12.54 18.59
C LYS A 201 0.85 11.98 17.22
N LEU A 202 0.57 12.71 16.13
CA LEU A 202 0.93 12.28 14.77
C LEU A 202 2.44 12.33 14.58
N GLN A 203 3.07 13.40 15.08
CA GLN A 203 4.52 13.52 15.08
C GLN A 203 5.18 12.39 15.88
N LYS A 204 4.62 12.01 17.04
CA LYS A 204 5.09 10.85 17.82
C LYS A 204 4.88 9.52 17.11
N ALA A 205 3.77 9.31 16.42
CA ALA A 205 3.54 8.09 15.64
C ALA A 205 4.57 7.95 14.51
N VAL A 206 4.83 9.04 13.78
CA VAL A 206 5.84 9.10 12.72
C VAL A 206 7.25 8.98 13.29
N ALA A 207 7.54 9.62 14.42
CA ALA A 207 8.79 9.46 15.14
C ALA A 207 8.99 8.03 15.64
N GLY A 208 7.94 7.30 16.01
CA GLY A 208 8.00 5.89 16.34
C GLY A 208 8.45 5.02 15.15
N ILE A 209 7.90 5.28 13.96
CA ILE A 209 8.34 4.64 12.71
C ILE A 209 9.83 4.89 12.47
N PHE A 210 10.30 6.13 12.64
CA PHE A 210 11.72 6.47 12.48
C PHE A 210 12.60 6.05 13.64
N GLY A 211 12.06 5.90 14.85
CA GLY A 211 12.78 5.45 16.04
C GLY A 211 13.24 4.01 15.91
N ILE A 212 12.40 3.16 15.30
CA ILE A 212 12.79 1.80 14.90
C ILE A 212 13.99 1.86 13.95
N ALA A 213 13.97 2.76 12.97
CA ALA A 213 15.10 2.92 12.07
C ALA A 213 16.35 3.50 12.77
N GLY A 214 16.18 4.38 13.75
CA GLY A 214 17.27 4.99 14.52
C GLY A 214 18.10 3.99 15.33
N LEU A 215 17.53 2.84 15.70
CA LEU A 215 18.27 1.70 16.28
C LEU A 215 19.36 1.17 15.34
N PHE A 216 19.25 1.42 14.03
CA PHE A 216 20.20 1.00 13.00
C PHE A 216 21.23 2.09 12.64
N GLY A 217 21.35 3.11 13.49
CA GLY A 217 22.30 4.21 13.36
C GLY A 217 21.63 5.52 12.97
N ARG A 218 22.14 6.65 13.49
CA ARG A 218 21.64 8.03 13.26
C ARG A 218 21.57 8.46 11.77
N GLY A 219 21.98 7.60 10.84
CA GLY A 219 21.96 7.80 9.40
C GLY A 219 20.78 7.19 8.64
N SER A 220 20.05 6.21 9.22
CA SER A 220 19.00 5.45 8.52
C SER A 220 17.86 6.34 8.03
N ALA A 221 17.36 7.21 8.90
CA ALA A 221 16.29 8.14 8.57
C ALA A 221 16.74 9.28 7.63
N LYS A 222 18.04 9.41 7.29
CA LYS A 222 18.53 10.46 6.38
C LYS A 222 18.06 10.27 4.93
N LEU A 223 17.60 9.06 4.57
CA LEU A 223 17.20 8.67 3.22
C LEU A 223 15.68 8.53 3.05
N PHE A 224 14.88 9.02 3.99
CA PHE A 224 13.43 9.00 3.85
C PHE A 224 12.92 10.15 2.98
N ASP A 225 12.02 9.84 2.06
CA ASP A 225 11.32 10.79 1.20
C ASP A 225 9.80 10.66 1.35
N ALA A 226 9.14 11.77 1.70
CA ALA A 226 7.69 11.84 1.86
C ALA A 226 6.93 11.84 0.53
N LYS A 227 7.60 12.08 -0.61
CA LYS A 227 7.03 11.99 -1.97
C LYS A 227 5.82 12.92 -2.20
N LEU A 228 5.92 14.14 -1.65
CA LEU A 228 4.88 15.16 -1.68
C LEU A 228 5.19 16.26 -2.70
N ASP A 229 5.82 15.91 -3.82
CA ASP A 229 6.26 16.85 -4.86
C ASP A 229 5.07 17.63 -5.44
N HIS A 230 3.92 16.96 -5.62
CA HIS A 230 2.68 17.58 -6.11
C HIS A 230 2.11 18.63 -5.15
N TRP A 231 2.44 18.55 -3.86
CA TRP A 231 2.12 19.56 -2.85
C TRP A 231 3.18 20.66 -2.74
N GLY A 232 4.23 20.62 -3.57
CA GLY A 232 5.36 21.56 -3.50
C GLY A 232 6.31 21.30 -2.34
N VAL A 233 6.24 20.12 -1.70
CA VAL A 233 7.16 19.75 -0.62
C VAL A 233 8.34 18.99 -1.24
N ALA A 234 9.45 19.70 -1.41
CA ALA A 234 10.67 19.10 -1.94
C ALA A 234 11.21 17.98 -1.02
N PRO A 235 11.90 16.96 -1.59
CA PRO A 235 12.63 15.97 -0.82
C PRO A 235 13.58 16.61 0.20
N ARG A 236 13.94 15.83 1.21
CA ARG A 236 14.87 16.24 2.25
C ARG A 236 16.21 16.68 1.65
N SER A 237 16.70 17.85 2.03
CA SER A 237 18.03 18.30 1.61
C SER A 237 19.14 17.67 2.46
N GLY A 238 20.36 17.54 1.92
CA GLY A 238 21.47 16.88 2.61
C GLY A 238 21.81 17.47 3.99
N ASN A 239 21.60 18.79 4.17
CA ASN A 239 21.91 19.51 5.41
C ASN A 239 20.72 19.65 6.38
N GLU A 240 19.49 19.31 5.96
CA GLU A 240 18.31 19.37 6.82
C GLU A 240 18.39 18.25 7.88
N GLY A 241 17.82 18.43 9.08
CA GLY A 241 17.62 17.34 10.06
C GLY A 241 16.37 16.52 9.72
N ILE A 242 16.30 15.24 10.12
CA ILE A 242 15.10 14.43 9.80
C ILE A 242 13.87 14.98 10.52
N GLU A 243 14.04 15.42 11.76
CA GLU A 243 12.98 16.07 12.53
C GLU A 243 12.49 17.35 11.86
N ASP A 244 13.41 18.17 11.33
CA ASP A 244 13.06 19.41 10.63
C ASP A 244 12.37 19.14 9.31
N TYR A 245 12.81 18.11 8.58
CA TYR A 245 12.14 17.65 7.37
C TYR A 245 10.70 17.19 7.68
N ILE A 246 10.51 16.38 8.72
CA ILE A 246 9.19 15.92 9.14
C ILE A 246 8.31 17.08 9.60
N LYS A 247 8.85 18.06 10.35
CA LYS A 247 8.13 19.28 10.70
C LYS A 247 7.70 20.05 9.44
N ARG A 248 8.59 20.21 8.46
CA ARG A 248 8.29 20.87 7.18
C ARG A 248 7.21 20.13 6.38
N VAL A 249 7.28 18.79 6.33
CA VAL A 249 6.24 17.94 5.73
C VAL A 249 4.89 18.24 6.37
N PHE A 250 4.81 18.21 7.71
CA PHE A 250 3.56 18.45 8.45
C PHE A 250 3.08 19.91 8.45
N GLN A 251 3.90 20.86 7.97
CA GLN A 251 3.48 22.24 7.72
C GLN A 251 2.77 22.41 6.36
N SER A 252 2.76 21.39 5.50
CA SER A 252 2.03 21.42 4.24
C SER A 252 0.54 21.74 4.43
N LYS A 253 -0.07 22.38 3.43
CA LYS A 253 -1.50 22.73 3.48
C LYS A 253 -2.41 21.49 3.55
N MET A 254 -1.96 20.34 3.05
CA MET A 254 -2.72 19.08 3.07
C MET A 254 -3.02 18.56 4.49
N PHE A 255 -2.29 19.11 5.45
CA PHE A 255 -2.32 18.75 6.86
C PHE A 255 -3.16 19.75 7.69
N ARG A 256 -3.78 20.74 7.05
CA ARG A 256 -4.68 21.66 7.75
C ARG A 256 -5.97 20.95 8.18
N PRO A 257 -6.58 21.33 9.33
CA PRO A 257 -7.85 20.76 9.75
C PRO A 257 -8.92 20.85 8.67
N GLY A 258 -9.68 19.77 8.48
CA GLY A 258 -10.74 19.68 7.47
C GLY A 258 -10.27 19.39 6.04
N PHE A 259 -8.96 19.29 5.79
CA PHE A 259 -8.46 18.86 4.50
C PHE A 259 -8.68 17.36 4.29
N LYS A 260 -9.23 16.97 3.13
CA LYS A 260 -9.64 15.59 2.85
C LYS A 260 -8.68 14.80 1.96
N ASP A 261 -7.84 15.50 1.18
CA ASP A 261 -6.91 14.84 0.26
C ASP A 261 -5.58 14.55 0.97
N VAL A 262 -5.66 13.66 1.98
CA VAL A 262 -4.57 13.30 2.88
C VAL A 262 -4.83 11.94 3.51
N CYS A 263 -3.77 11.20 3.85
CA CYS A 263 -3.89 9.88 4.47
C CYS A 263 -4.77 9.86 5.74
N LEU A 264 -4.76 10.92 6.55
CA LEU A 264 -5.54 10.98 7.79
C LEU A 264 -7.04 10.92 7.53
N HIS A 265 -7.52 11.57 6.47
CA HIS A 265 -8.92 11.46 6.08
C HIS A 265 -9.23 10.05 5.60
N SER A 266 -8.46 9.54 4.63
CA SER A 266 -8.60 8.16 4.11
C SER A 266 -8.57 7.07 5.19
N LEU A 267 -7.77 7.27 6.25
CA LEU A 267 -7.65 6.33 7.37
C LEU A 267 -8.71 6.53 8.46
N SER A 268 -9.37 7.69 8.52
CA SER A 268 -10.46 7.94 9.46
C SER A 268 -11.66 7.04 9.16
N THR A 269 -12.49 6.76 10.16
CA THR A 269 -13.71 5.97 9.95
C THR A 269 -14.66 6.66 8.98
N THR A 270 -14.73 7.99 9.03
CA THR A 270 -15.56 8.81 8.14
C THR A 270 -15.02 8.80 6.72
N GLY A 271 -13.74 9.09 6.51
CA GLY A 271 -13.16 9.09 5.16
C GLY A 271 -13.10 7.71 4.53
N ALA A 272 -12.85 6.65 5.32
CA ALA A 272 -12.96 5.28 4.82
C ALA A 272 -14.40 4.93 4.41
N ALA A 273 -15.42 5.40 5.13
CA ALA A 273 -16.82 5.24 4.73
C ALA A 273 -17.16 6.01 3.45
N GLU A 274 -16.66 7.24 3.30
CA GLU A 274 -16.80 8.05 2.07
C GLU A 274 -16.14 7.34 0.87
N GLU A 275 -14.92 6.82 1.02
CA GLU A 275 -14.25 6.06 -0.03
C GLU A 275 -14.96 4.73 -0.35
N ASN A 276 -15.41 3.99 0.66
CA ASN A 276 -16.15 2.75 0.47
C ASN A 276 -17.53 2.95 -0.20
N ALA A 277 -18.07 4.16 -0.25
CA ALA A 277 -19.32 4.42 -0.95
C ALA A 277 -19.19 4.18 -2.46
N TRP A 278 -17.99 4.38 -3.04
CA TRP A 278 -17.74 4.21 -4.47
C TRP A 278 -16.66 3.17 -4.79
N VAL A 279 -15.75 2.86 -3.87
CA VAL A 279 -14.73 1.80 -4.02
C VAL A 279 -15.30 0.45 -3.59
N GLN A 280 -15.83 -0.29 -4.56
CA GLN A 280 -16.51 -1.57 -4.35
C GLN A 280 -15.61 -2.78 -4.69
N THR A 281 -16.05 -3.97 -4.31
CA THR A 281 -15.46 -5.21 -4.82
C THR A 281 -15.89 -5.44 -6.27
N LEU A 282 -14.95 -5.87 -7.10
CA LEU A 282 -15.18 -6.08 -8.53
C LEU A 282 -15.42 -7.57 -8.83
N PRO A 283 -16.36 -7.92 -9.74
CA PRO A 283 -16.47 -9.30 -10.21
C PRO A 283 -15.16 -9.76 -10.88
N GLY A 284 -14.85 -11.05 -10.88
CA GLY A 284 -13.63 -11.56 -11.55
C GLY A 284 -12.29 -11.15 -10.92
N VAL A 285 -12.29 -10.40 -9.81
CA VAL A 285 -11.11 -10.15 -8.97
C VAL A 285 -11.23 -10.94 -7.67
N TYR A 286 -10.19 -11.69 -7.30
CA TYR A 286 -10.16 -12.41 -6.03
C TYR A 286 -9.76 -11.49 -4.89
N TYR A 287 -10.48 -11.53 -3.76
CA TYR A 287 -10.16 -10.73 -2.58
C TYR A 287 -9.79 -11.62 -1.39
N HIS A 288 -8.66 -11.31 -0.76
CA HIS A 288 -8.19 -11.94 0.47
C HIS A 288 -7.93 -10.86 1.54
N SER A 289 -8.33 -11.13 2.78
CA SER A 289 -8.08 -10.23 3.90
C SER A 289 -7.52 -10.98 5.10
N TYR A 290 -6.41 -10.47 5.62
CA TYR A 290 -5.75 -10.96 6.82
C TYR A 290 -5.87 -9.90 7.92
N SER A 291 -6.63 -10.25 8.95
CA SER A 291 -6.79 -9.43 10.15
C SER A 291 -5.73 -9.80 11.18
N THR A 292 -5.24 -8.80 11.91
CA THR A 292 -4.26 -8.97 12.98
C THR A 292 -4.82 -8.45 14.28
N GLN A 293 -4.60 -9.18 15.38
CA GLN A 293 -4.94 -8.75 16.72
C GLN A 293 -3.76 -9.05 17.64
N ASP A 294 -3.31 -8.04 18.38
CA ASP A 294 -2.26 -8.18 19.39
C ASP A 294 -2.67 -7.58 20.74
N THR A 295 -3.90 -7.92 21.14
CA THR A 295 -4.49 -7.54 22.41
C THR A 295 -4.83 -8.77 23.23
N PHE A 296 -5.04 -8.58 24.53
CA PHE A 296 -5.74 -9.53 25.38
C PHE A 296 -6.87 -8.81 26.09
N ARG A 297 -7.94 -9.54 26.41
CA ARG A 297 -9.10 -8.99 27.08
C ARG A 297 -8.90 -9.05 28.59
N LEU A 298 -8.93 -7.90 29.25
CA LEU A 298 -9.05 -7.79 30.71
C LEU A 298 -10.43 -7.20 31.02
N LEU A 299 -11.33 -8.03 31.56
CA LEU A 299 -12.75 -7.70 31.72
C LEU A 299 -13.39 -7.28 30.39
N SER A 300 -13.89 -6.05 30.29
CA SER A 300 -14.51 -5.48 29.08
C SER A 300 -13.57 -4.57 28.29
N VAL A 301 -12.27 -4.55 28.63
CA VAL A 301 -11.27 -3.69 27.99
C VAL A 301 -10.24 -4.55 27.26
N GLU A 302 -9.91 -4.17 26.02
CA GLU A 302 -8.78 -4.76 25.32
C GLU A 302 -7.50 -4.00 25.68
N LEU A 303 -6.52 -4.73 26.19
CA LEU A 303 -5.21 -4.19 26.56
C LEU A 303 -4.15 -4.74 25.59
N PRO A 304 -3.12 -3.94 25.26
CA PRO A 304 -2.04 -4.39 24.43
C PRO A 304 -1.24 -5.51 25.11
N ARG A 305 -0.76 -6.48 24.34
CA ARG A 305 0.19 -7.49 24.86
C ARG A 305 1.56 -6.84 25.04
N PRO A 306 2.08 -6.71 26.28
CA PRO A 306 3.29 -5.91 26.51
C PRO A 306 4.55 -6.51 25.87
N TRP A 307 4.61 -7.84 25.76
CA TRP A 307 5.79 -8.56 25.29
C TRP A 307 5.96 -8.53 23.77
N SER A 308 4.88 -8.60 23.02
CA SER A 308 4.88 -8.51 21.55
C SER A 308 5.09 -7.09 21.05
N MET A 309 4.74 -6.06 21.83
CA MET A 309 5.10 -4.67 21.54
C MET A 309 6.61 -4.39 21.62
N LEU A 310 7.38 -5.23 22.31
CA LEU A 310 8.83 -5.08 22.48
C LEU A 310 9.65 -5.85 21.45
N THR A 311 9.03 -6.78 20.71
CA THR A 311 9.69 -7.59 19.69
C THR A 311 9.17 -7.17 18.30
N PRO A 312 10.00 -6.59 17.44
CA PRO A 312 9.57 -6.29 16.08
C PRO A 312 9.29 -7.58 15.30
N LEU A 313 8.22 -7.54 14.49
CA LEU A 313 7.89 -8.55 13.48
C LEU A 313 8.88 -8.60 12.31
#